data_AF-L0RVD5-F1
#
_entry.id   AF-L0RVD5-F1
#
_cell.length_a   1.000
_cell.length_b   1.000
_cell.length_c   1.000
_cell.angle_alpha   90.00
_cell.angle_beta   90.00
_cell.angle_gamma   90.00
#
_symmetry.space_group_name_H-M   'P 1'
#
loop_
_entity.id
_entity.type
_entity.pdbx_description
1 polymer ?
#
loop_
_entity_poly.entity_id
_entity_poly.type
_entity_poly.pdbx_seq_one_letter_code
_entity_poly.pdbx_strand_id
1 'polypeptide(L)'
;MRIFKKFLAFAPILVFPTVAIACGREVNSNEKITQDQLFSSTNVKNVVESLWLDNTLKNLYSIGKSDDIIKNKKFQDDAFGAYKTFVQIELQKDSKYLAKEISKLLSEGLISDAQFKELESITLTVNPDIKLNQFLTLYNLKESGVKLSVNKLLLIYKYFTLSKEDDIKKVYNSAFQSRKDDYVLQNFILIDYLVNKKIAQVWKYESTNDNDIFTLSVKTISNIDDYNKITQKIFDVKKIATKDVLFSKNEFEATLGGYKGIETTSLSFDYSLNALKENTSDTILSGFYDFNNNKLVKVNSDKTLAQAISVAPEGNKINITYLNRLVPIGKSFQIDNPNTKEKTKNPKITVKKLTLENTYFSSNLLKLIVALSQNDNNLYTLATEAFVNLGNKITLKVDDPNLKKALEGLKYVG
;
A
#
# COMPACT_ATOMS: atom_id res chain seq x y z
N MET A 1 -52.85 -4.28 53.28
CA MET A 1 -52.50 -4.92 54.56
C MET A 1 -50.97 -5.09 54.59
N ARG A 2 -50.27 -4.35 55.47
CA ARG A 2 -48.80 -4.32 55.79
C ARG A 2 -47.84 -4.12 54.58
N ILE A 3 -47.19 -2.98 54.29
CA ILE A 3 -46.36 -1.98 55.03
C ILE A 3 -45.13 -2.56 55.72
N PHE A 4 -43.93 -2.23 55.20
CA PHE A 4 -42.69 -1.82 55.89
C PHE A 4 -41.73 -1.20 54.85
N LYS A 5 -41.67 0.14 54.70
CA LYS A 5 -40.66 1.09 55.23
C LYS A 5 -39.20 0.64 55.06
N LYS A 6 -38.36 1.50 54.43
CA LYS A 6 -37.24 2.27 55.01
C LYS A 6 -36.61 3.17 53.92
N PHE A 7 -36.91 4.47 53.94
CA PHE A 7 -36.06 5.60 54.41
C PHE A 7 -35.22 6.26 53.31
N LEU A 8 -35.84 7.27 52.66
CA LEU A 8 -35.19 8.52 52.33
C LEU A 8 -34.89 9.27 53.64
N ALA A 9 -33.69 9.80 53.79
CA ALA A 9 -33.40 10.88 54.73
C ALA A 9 -32.44 11.87 54.06
N PHE A 10 -33.03 12.98 53.61
CA PHE A 10 -32.34 14.26 53.45
C PHE A 10 -32.11 14.84 54.84
N ALA A 11 -30.88 15.27 55.14
CA ALA A 11 -30.60 16.40 56.01
C ALA A 11 -29.15 16.88 55.79
N PRO A 12 -28.86 18.17 56.00
CA PRO A 12 -27.84 18.91 55.27
C PRO A 12 -26.62 19.26 56.14
N ILE A 13 -25.78 20.13 55.55
CA ILE A 13 -24.78 21.01 56.20
C ILE A 13 -23.40 20.37 56.37
N LEU A 14 -22.42 20.88 55.62
CA LEU A 14 -21.32 21.68 56.17
C LEU A 14 -20.36 22.04 55.04
N VAL A 15 -20.49 23.29 54.58
CA VAL A 15 -19.39 24.02 53.95
C VAL A 15 -18.35 24.22 55.04
N PHE A 16 -17.19 23.57 54.91
CA PHE A 16 -15.97 24.05 55.53
C PHE A 16 -14.92 24.27 54.44
N PRO A 17 -14.20 25.41 54.51
CA PRO A 17 -13.15 25.73 53.57
C PRO A 17 -11.95 24.87 53.92
N THR A 18 -11.65 23.87 53.11
CA THR A 18 -10.30 23.31 53.12
C THR A 18 -9.41 24.29 52.38
N VAL A 19 -8.77 25.12 53.19
CA VAL A 19 -7.58 25.90 52.88
C VAL A 19 -6.73 25.11 51.87
N ALA A 20 -6.58 25.67 50.68
CA ALA A 20 -5.58 25.24 49.71
C ALA A 20 -4.21 25.48 50.34
N ILE A 21 -3.74 24.51 51.13
CA ILE A 21 -2.34 24.39 51.44
C ILE A 21 -1.72 23.88 50.14
N ALA A 22 -1.12 24.82 49.41
CA ALA A 22 -0.15 24.53 48.37
C ALA A 22 1.07 23.84 49.00
N CYS A 23 0.91 22.57 49.34
CA CYS A 23 1.99 21.61 49.47
C CYS A 23 1.98 20.83 48.17
N GLY A 24 2.92 21.15 47.27
CA GLY A 24 3.20 20.36 46.09
C GLY A 24 3.55 18.92 46.50
N ARG A 25 2.56 18.04 46.48
CA ARG A 25 2.77 16.61 46.33
C ARG A 25 2.42 16.29 44.88
N GLU A 26 3.44 15.93 44.11
CA GLU A 26 3.22 15.13 42.91
C GLU A 26 2.56 13.82 43.37
N VAL A 27 1.23 13.78 43.27
CA VAL A 27 0.48 12.54 43.42
C VAL A 27 0.65 11.77 42.12
N ASN A 28 1.67 10.93 42.04
CA ASN A 28 1.79 9.89 41.02
C ASN A 28 0.82 8.76 41.37
N SER A 29 -0.47 8.96 41.11
CA SER A 29 -1.43 7.86 41.15
C SER A 29 -1.16 6.90 39.99
N ASN A 30 -1.58 5.63 40.10
CA ASN A 30 -1.43 4.68 38.98
C ASN A 30 -2.17 5.17 37.74
N GLU A 31 -3.29 5.89 37.90
CA GLU A 31 -4.05 6.52 36.83
C GLU A 31 -3.25 7.65 36.18
N LYS A 32 -2.55 8.47 36.97
CA LYS A 32 -1.65 9.51 36.45
C LYS A 32 -0.43 8.89 35.75
N ILE A 33 0.18 7.83 36.28
CA ILE A 33 1.28 7.12 35.61
C ILE A 33 0.80 6.49 34.30
N THR A 34 -0.39 5.89 34.28
CA THR A 34 -0.99 5.32 33.06
C THR A 34 -1.34 6.40 32.05
N GLN A 35 -1.85 7.53 32.52
CA GLN A 35 -2.10 8.74 31.73
C GLN A 35 -0.78 9.28 31.17
N ASP A 36 0.24 9.51 31.98
CA ASP A 36 1.56 10.02 31.59
C ASP A 36 2.29 9.05 30.64
N GLN A 37 2.09 7.74 30.78
CA GLN A 37 2.57 6.72 29.82
C GLN A 37 1.80 6.76 28.49
N LEU A 38 0.46 6.87 28.54
CA LEU A 38 -0.40 7.08 27.36
C LEU A 38 -0.09 8.41 26.65
N PHE A 39 0.35 9.41 27.41
CA PHE A 39 0.68 10.75 26.94
C PHE A 39 2.19 11.01 26.81
N SER A 40 3.00 9.95 26.86
CA SER A 40 4.40 10.03 26.44
C SER A 40 4.48 10.42 24.95
N SER A 41 5.47 11.25 24.60
CA SER A 41 5.50 11.99 23.32
C SER A 41 5.27 11.15 22.05
N THR A 42 5.70 9.88 22.03
CA THR A 42 5.50 8.96 20.90
C THR A 42 4.07 8.41 20.84
N ASN A 43 3.46 8.09 21.99
CA ASN A 43 2.09 7.59 22.06
C ASN A 43 1.07 8.67 21.69
N VAL A 44 1.33 9.92 22.07
CA VAL A 44 0.49 11.08 21.69
C VAL A 44 0.46 11.28 20.19
N LYS A 45 1.63 11.26 19.53
CA LYS A 45 1.72 11.44 18.08
C LYS A 45 0.93 10.38 17.32
N ASN A 46 1.03 9.11 17.73
CA ASN A 46 0.29 8.01 17.11
C ASN A 46 -1.24 8.15 17.31
N VAL A 47 -1.68 8.56 18.51
CA VAL A 47 -3.10 8.82 18.77
C VAL A 47 -3.63 9.95 17.91
N VAL A 48 -2.91 11.07 17.85
CA VAL A 48 -3.32 12.24 17.07
C VAL A 48 -3.27 11.96 15.57
N GLU A 49 -2.25 11.24 15.09
CA GLU A 49 -2.17 10.75 13.72
C GLU A 49 -3.38 9.85 13.39
N SER A 50 -3.70 8.88 14.27
CA SER A 50 -4.84 8.00 14.07
C SER A 50 -6.17 8.75 14.00
N LEU A 51 -6.35 9.79 14.83
CA LEU A 51 -7.54 10.64 14.80
C LEU A 51 -7.64 11.46 13.51
N TRP A 52 -6.52 12.05 13.09
CA TRP A 52 -6.46 12.79 11.82
C TRP A 52 -6.73 11.87 10.62
N LEU A 53 -6.14 10.68 10.60
CA LEU A 53 -6.36 9.67 9.55
C LEU A 53 -7.82 9.24 9.49
N ASP A 54 -8.44 8.92 10.62
CA ASP A 54 -9.85 8.50 10.69
C ASP A 54 -10.77 9.60 10.12
N ASN A 55 -10.57 10.85 10.54
CA ASN A 55 -11.35 11.99 10.04
C ASN A 55 -11.12 12.28 8.56
N THR A 56 -9.86 12.21 8.11
CA THR A 56 -9.49 12.44 6.70
C THR A 56 -10.10 11.36 5.81
N LEU A 57 -9.96 10.08 6.19
CA LEU A 57 -10.53 8.97 5.42
C LEU A 57 -12.05 9.01 5.44
N LYS A 58 -12.70 9.36 6.56
CA LYS A 58 -14.15 9.59 6.59
C LYS A 58 -14.58 10.61 5.54
N ASN A 59 -13.88 11.74 5.45
CA ASN A 59 -14.15 12.75 4.42
C ASN A 59 -13.96 12.18 3.00
N LEU A 60 -12.83 11.49 2.74
CA LEU A 60 -12.48 10.92 1.43
C LEU A 60 -13.36 9.73 1.00
N TYR A 61 -14.09 9.12 1.92
CA TYR A 61 -15.10 8.09 1.67
C TYR A 61 -16.54 8.59 1.85
N SER A 62 -16.73 9.89 2.11
CA SER A 62 -18.03 10.52 2.33
C SER A 62 -18.85 9.88 3.46
N ILE A 63 -18.18 9.57 4.58
CA ILE A 63 -18.74 8.97 5.79
C ILE A 63 -19.01 10.09 6.82
N GLY A 64 -20.11 10.00 7.55
CA GLY A 64 -20.45 10.96 8.61
C GLY A 64 -19.38 10.98 9.71
N LYS A 65 -19.15 12.17 10.31
CA LYS A 65 -18.10 12.35 11.33
C LYS A 65 -18.24 11.39 12.53
N SER A 66 -19.48 11.18 12.96
CA SER A 66 -19.83 10.34 14.11
C SER A 66 -19.96 8.85 13.76
N ASP A 67 -19.95 8.50 12.48
CA ASP A 67 -20.12 7.11 12.05
C ASP A 67 -18.83 6.32 12.25
N ASP A 68 -18.98 5.01 12.44
CA ASP A 68 -17.84 4.11 12.46
C ASP A 68 -17.38 3.82 11.03
N ILE A 69 -16.12 4.17 10.72
CA ILE A 69 -15.57 4.09 9.37
C ILE A 69 -15.61 2.67 8.81
N ILE A 70 -15.42 1.64 9.66
CA ILE A 70 -15.35 0.24 9.23
C ILE A 70 -16.72 -0.34 8.85
N LYS A 71 -17.82 0.36 9.17
CA LYS A 71 -19.18 -0.03 8.78
C LYS A 71 -19.54 0.41 7.35
N ASN A 72 -18.81 1.35 6.77
CA ASN A 72 -18.99 1.71 5.37
C ASN A 72 -18.45 0.60 4.48
N LYS A 73 -19.31 0.00 3.63
CA LYS A 73 -18.95 -1.17 2.82
C LYS A 73 -17.75 -0.91 1.90
N LYS A 74 -17.71 0.24 1.23
CA LYS A 74 -16.61 0.60 0.32
C LYS A 74 -15.29 0.74 1.07
N PHE A 75 -15.31 1.42 2.22
CA PHE A 75 -14.13 1.52 3.08
C PHE A 75 -13.69 0.15 3.58
N GLN A 76 -14.62 -0.69 4.06
CA GLN A 76 -14.31 -2.02 4.57
C GLN A 76 -13.68 -2.92 3.50
N ASP A 77 -14.21 -2.88 2.27
CA ASP A 77 -13.68 -3.66 1.15
C ASP A 77 -12.27 -3.21 0.77
N ASP A 78 -12.05 -1.90 0.65
CA ASP A 78 -10.73 -1.35 0.38
C ASP A 78 -9.75 -1.66 1.54
N ALA A 79 -10.18 -1.50 2.79
CA ALA A 79 -9.38 -1.77 3.98
C ALA A 79 -8.96 -3.23 4.07
N PHE A 80 -9.90 -4.15 3.82
CA PHE A 80 -9.64 -5.58 3.80
C PHE A 80 -8.72 -5.97 2.64
N GLY A 81 -8.96 -5.46 1.43
CA GLY A 81 -8.10 -5.70 0.28
C GLY A 81 -6.67 -5.18 0.51
N ALA A 82 -6.53 -4.01 1.13
CA ALA A 82 -5.24 -3.45 1.49
C ALA A 82 -4.52 -4.32 2.53
N TYR A 83 -5.23 -4.74 3.57
CA TYR A 83 -4.69 -5.61 4.61
C TYR A 83 -4.23 -6.96 4.07
N LYS A 84 -5.05 -7.64 3.24
CA LYS A 84 -4.68 -8.90 2.61
C LYS A 84 -3.38 -8.75 1.81
N THR A 85 -3.31 -7.72 0.96
CA THR A 85 -2.12 -7.48 0.14
C THR A 85 -0.88 -7.21 1.00
N PHE A 86 -1.02 -6.36 2.02
CA PHE A 86 0.05 -6.02 2.95
C PHE A 86 0.59 -7.26 3.66
N VAL A 87 -0.28 -8.05 4.28
CA VAL A 87 0.12 -9.25 5.00
C VAL A 87 0.79 -10.26 4.07
N GLN A 88 0.30 -10.41 2.84
CA GLN A 88 0.90 -11.34 1.88
C GLN A 88 2.29 -10.87 1.45
N ILE A 89 2.53 -9.56 1.33
CA ILE A 89 3.89 -9.02 1.13
C ILE A 89 4.78 -9.32 2.35
N GLU A 90 4.27 -9.14 3.57
CA GLU A 90 5.05 -9.43 4.78
C GLU A 90 5.36 -10.93 4.92
N LEU A 91 4.44 -11.82 4.56
CA LEU A 91 4.66 -13.28 4.57
C LEU A 91 5.71 -13.74 3.56
N GLN A 92 5.87 -13.02 2.44
CA GLN A 92 6.95 -13.28 1.47
C GLN A 92 8.33 -12.90 2.04
N LYS A 93 8.39 -11.91 2.95
CA LYS A 93 9.61 -11.53 3.67
C LYS A 93 9.87 -12.46 4.85
N ASP A 94 8.81 -12.78 5.61
CA ASP A 94 8.83 -13.63 6.79
C ASP A 94 7.58 -14.51 6.86
N SER A 95 7.73 -15.79 6.51
CA SER A 95 6.64 -16.79 6.58
C SER A 95 5.99 -16.95 7.97
N LYS A 96 6.62 -16.42 9.04
CA LYS A 96 6.09 -16.45 10.41
C LYS A 96 5.51 -15.12 10.86
N TYR A 97 5.38 -14.12 9.98
CA TYR A 97 4.93 -12.77 10.32
C TYR A 97 3.63 -12.78 11.15
N LEU A 98 2.55 -13.40 10.65
CA LEU A 98 1.27 -13.46 11.37
C LEU A 98 1.36 -14.22 12.69
N ALA A 99 2.10 -15.34 12.70
CA ALA A 99 2.30 -16.12 13.92
C ALA A 99 3.02 -15.28 14.99
N LYS A 100 4.05 -14.52 14.62
CA LYS A 100 4.77 -13.61 15.55
C LYS A 100 3.86 -12.53 16.10
N GLU A 101 3.12 -11.83 15.23
CA GLU A 101 2.23 -10.74 15.65
C GLU A 101 1.11 -11.25 16.57
N ILE A 102 0.47 -12.37 16.22
CA ILE A 102 -0.64 -12.93 17.02
C ILE A 102 -0.12 -13.54 18.33
N SER A 103 1.00 -14.26 18.32
CA SER A 103 1.60 -14.81 19.54
C SER A 103 2.04 -13.70 20.49
N LYS A 104 2.53 -12.57 19.98
CA LYS A 104 2.85 -11.40 20.81
C LYS A 104 1.61 -10.88 21.52
N LEU A 105 0.53 -10.62 20.78
CA LEU A 105 -0.75 -10.16 21.35
C LEU A 105 -1.30 -11.14 22.40
N LEU A 106 -1.18 -12.45 22.16
CA LEU A 106 -1.60 -13.48 23.12
C LEU A 106 -0.74 -13.46 24.39
N SER A 107 0.59 -13.41 24.24
CA SER A 107 1.53 -13.44 25.37
C SER A 107 1.44 -12.20 26.25
N GLU A 108 1.04 -11.07 25.68
CA GLU A 108 0.81 -9.81 26.39
C GLU A 108 -0.62 -9.70 26.97
N GLY A 109 -1.47 -10.72 26.78
CA GLY A 109 -2.85 -10.73 27.28
C GLY A 109 -3.78 -9.74 26.58
N LEU A 110 -3.45 -9.33 25.36
CA LEU A 110 -4.16 -8.29 24.60
C LEU A 110 -5.29 -8.86 23.74
N ILE A 111 -5.39 -10.18 23.64
CA ILE A 111 -6.51 -10.89 23.00
C ILE A 111 -7.08 -11.94 23.94
N SER A 112 -8.40 -12.11 23.88
CA SER A 112 -9.14 -13.18 24.55
C SER A 112 -8.99 -14.53 23.83
N ASP A 113 -9.29 -15.62 24.53
CA ASP A 113 -9.33 -16.97 23.94
C ASP A 113 -10.27 -17.07 22.73
N ALA A 114 -11.40 -16.35 22.76
CA ALA A 114 -12.35 -16.32 21.65
C ALA A 114 -11.75 -15.64 20.41
N GLN A 115 -11.05 -14.52 20.60
CA GLN A 115 -10.33 -13.84 19.51
C GLN A 115 -9.17 -14.69 19.00
N PHE A 116 -8.43 -15.36 19.89
CA PHE A 116 -7.36 -16.25 19.48
C PHE A 116 -7.88 -17.42 18.63
N LYS A 117 -8.98 -18.07 19.02
CA LYS A 117 -9.60 -19.14 18.22
C LYS A 117 -9.99 -18.70 16.81
N GLU A 118 -10.46 -17.46 16.65
CA GLU A 118 -10.74 -16.89 15.33
C GLU A 118 -9.47 -16.73 14.48
N LEU A 119 -8.35 -16.34 15.12
CA LEU A 119 -7.07 -16.05 14.48
C LEU A 119 -6.16 -17.27 14.34
N GLU A 120 -6.41 -18.36 15.06
CA GLU A 120 -5.52 -19.52 15.13
C GLU A 120 -5.18 -20.08 13.74
N SER A 121 -6.20 -20.23 12.88
CA SER A 121 -6.02 -20.80 11.53
C SER A 121 -5.01 -20.04 10.65
N ILE A 122 -4.82 -18.72 10.87
CA ILE A 122 -3.86 -17.91 10.10
C ILE A 122 -2.45 -17.89 10.71
N THR A 123 -2.23 -18.58 11.84
CA THR A 123 -0.90 -18.77 12.45
C THR A 123 -0.24 -20.09 12.05
N LEU A 124 -1.02 -21.05 11.56
CA LEU A 124 -0.57 -22.43 11.33
C LEU A 124 -0.05 -22.71 9.92
N THR A 125 -0.21 -21.76 8.99
CA THR A 125 0.15 -21.95 7.58
C THR A 125 1.07 -20.85 7.07
N VAL A 126 1.87 -21.17 6.05
CA VAL A 126 2.89 -20.25 5.49
C VAL A 126 2.27 -19.12 4.67
N ASN A 127 1.12 -19.36 4.03
CA ASN A 127 0.39 -18.38 3.21
C ASN A 127 -1.12 -18.53 3.45
N PRO A 128 -1.64 -18.15 4.62
CA PRO A 128 -3.05 -18.28 4.94
C PRO A 128 -3.92 -17.38 4.05
N ASP A 129 -5.12 -17.86 3.71
CA ASP A 129 -6.18 -17.00 3.20
C ASP A 129 -6.89 -16.31 4.38
N ILE A 130 -6.71 -15.00 4.48
CA ILE A 130 -7.23 -14.19 5.57
C ILE A 130 -8.71 -13.91 5.32
N LYS A 131 -9.55 -14.23 6.30
CA LYS A 131 -11.00 -13.97 6.25
C LYS A 131 -11.33 -12.58 6.79
N LEU A 132 -12.50 -12.06 6.38
CA LEU A 132 -12.96 -10.72 6.77
C LEU A 132 -13.10 -10.56 8.29
N ASN A 133 -13.67 -11.56 8.97
CA ASN A 133 -13.83 -11.55 10.43
C ASN A 133 -12.49 -11.52 11.18
N GLN A 134 -11.47 -12.23 10.69
CA GLN A 134 -10.11 -12.19 11.25
C GLN A 134 -9.49 -10.80 11.09
N PHE A 135 -9.64 -10.19 9.92
CA PHE A 135 -9.25 -8.81 9.69
C PHE A 135 -9.98 -7.85 10.64
N LEU A 136 -11.31 -7.96 10.78
CA LEU A 136 -12.09 -7.09 11.66
C LEU A 136 -11.69 -7.24 13.13
N THR A 137 -11.38 -8.47 13.58
CA THR A 137 -10.85 -8.72 14.92
C THR A 137 -9.56 -7.95 15.16
N LEU A 138 -8.61 -8.02 14.24
CA LEU A 138 -7.34 -7.31 14.36
C LEU A 138 -7.52 -5.79 14.19
N TYR A 139 -8.29 -5.35 13.20
CA TYR A 139 -8.52 -3.93 12.92
C TYR A 139 -9.18 -3.20 14.11
N ASN A 140 -10.11 -3.85 14.81
CA ASN A 140 -10.77 -3.26 15.96
C ASN A 140 -9.93 -3.31 17.25
N LEU A 141 -8.89 -4.15 17.29
CA LEU A 141 -7.94 -4.21 18.39
C LEU A 141 -6.88 -3.11 18.23
N LYS A 142 -6.88 -2.12 19.13
CA LYS A 142 -5.96 -0.97 19.05
C LYS A 142 -4.49 -1.41 19.07
N GLU A 143 -4.20 -2.41 19.88
CA GLU A 143 -2.86 -2.92 20.15
C GLU A 143 -2.27 -3.70 18.97
N SER A 144 -3.10 -4.17 18.02
CA SER A 144 -2.61 -4.83 16.81
C SER A 144 -1.89 -3.87 15.85
N GLY A 145 -2.14 -2.56 15.97
CA GLY A 145 -1.68 -1.55 15.02
C GLY A 145 -2.31 -1.64 13.62
N VAL A 146 -3.15 -2.65 13.33
CA VAL A 146 -3.70 -2.92 11.99
C VAL A 146 -4.53 -1.74 11.48
N LYS A 147 -5.37 -1.14 12.34
CA LYS A 147 -6.15 0.05 11.95
C LYS A 147 -5.26 1.18 11.46
N LEU A 148 -4.20 1.49 12.20
CA LEU A 148 -3.28 2.57 11.84
C LEU A 148 -2.59 2.25 10.51
N SER A 149 -1.99 1.06 10.38
CA SER A 149 -1.28 0.64 9.17
C SER A 149 -2.19 0.65 7.94
N VAL A 150 -3.39 0.07 8.03
CA VAL A 150 -4.35 0.03 6.92
C VAL A 150 -4.82 1.42 6.54
N ASN A 151 -5.08 2.29 7.51
CA ASN A 151 -5.49 3.68 7.22
C ASN A 151 -4.38 4.46 6.51
N LYS A 152 -3.11 4.23 6.85
CA LYS A 152 -1.97 4.82 6.11
C LYS A 152 -1.95 4.35 4.65
N LEU A 153 -2.15 3.05 4.41
CA LEU A 153 -2.24 2.48 3.07
C LEU A 153 -3.39 3.08 2.26
N LEU A 154 -4.56 3.22 2.88
CA LEU A 154 -5.74 3.81 2.22
C LEU A 154 -5.56 5.30 1.93
N LEU A 155 -4.83 6.04 2.78
CA LEU A 155 -4.49 7.43 2.49
C LEU A 155 -3.62 7.53 1.23
N ILE A 156 -2.60 6.69 1.12
CA ILE A 156 -1.74 6.62 -0.08
C ILE A 156 -2.56 6.23 -1.31
N TYR A 157 -3.48 5.27 -1.17
CA TYR A 157 -4.42 4.91 -2.23
C TYR A 157 -5.25 6.10 -2.70
N LYS A 158 -5.80 6.87 -1.77
CA LYS A 158 -6.56 8.10 -2.09
C LYS A 158 -5.70 9.15 -2.77
N TYR A 159 -4.45 9.34 -2.33
CA TYR A 159 -3.51 10.26 -2.97
C TYR A 159 -3.28 9.91 -4.44
N PHE A 160 -2.97 8.65 -4.75
CA PHE A 160 -2.75 8.20 -6.12
C PHE A 160 -4.00 8.14 -7.01
N THR A 161 -5.19 8.17 -6.39
CA THR A 161 -6.49 8.14 -7.10
C THR A 161 -7.17 9.50 -7.18
N LEU A 162 -6.51 10.57 -6.74
CA LEU A 162 -6.96 11.94 -7.04
C LEU A 162 -7.12 12.12 -8.56
N SER A 163 -8.29 12.62 -8.95
CA SER A 163 -8.69 12.78 -10.36
C SER A 163 -9.27 14.16 -10.68
N LYS A 164 -9.46 15.02 -9.68
CA LYS A 164 -9.90 16.41 -9.86
C LYS A 164 -8.71 17.30 -10.17
N GLU A 165 -8.81 18.07 -11.25
CA GLU A 165 -7.74 18.94 -11.73
C GLU A 165 -7.27 19.93 -10.66
N ASP A 166 -8.20 20.60 -9.97
CA ASP A 166 -7.87 21.59 -8.94
C ASP A 166 -7.15 20.97 -7.73
N ASP A 167 -7.52 19.75 -7.36
CA ASP A 167 -6.86 19.03 -6.26
C ASP A 167 -5.44 18.64 -6.67
N ILE A 168 -5.26 18.12 -7.89
CA ILE A 168 -3.95 17.75 -8.44
C ILE A 168 -3.05 18.98 -8.57
N LYS A 169 -3.57 20.13 -9.06
CA LYS A 169 -2.82 21.38 -9.11
C LYS A 169 -2.34 21.84 -7.73
N LYS A 170 -3.16 21.69 -6.69
CA LYS A 170 -2.78 22.09 -5.33
C LYS A 170 -1.67 21.22 -4.74
N VAL A 171 -1.68 19.91 -5.01
CA VAL A 171 -0.76 18.96 -4.33
C VAL A 171 0.40 18.49 -5.20
N TYR A 172 0.33 18.71 -6.52
CA TYR A 172 1.27 18.16 -7.50
C TYR A 172 1.53 19.11 -8.68
N ASN A 173 1.54 20.43 -8.44
CA ASN A 173 1.55 21.47 -9.46
C ASN A 173 2.68 21.33 -10.50
N SER A 174 3.92 21.13 -10.06
CA SER A 174 5.08 21.12 -10.97
C SER A 174 4.94 20.03 -12.03
N ALA A 175 4.68 18.79 -11.59
CA ALA A 175 4.45 17.67 -12.49
C ALA A 175 3.19 17.90 -13.34
N PHE A 176 2.11 18.42 -12.75
CA PHE A 176 0.87 18.75 -13.47
C PHE A 176 1.11 19.70 -14.65
N GLN A 177 1.77 20.84 -14.43
CA GLN A 177 2.03 21.80 -15.51
C GLN A 177 2.88 21.21 -16.62
N SER A 178 3.85 20.35 -16.28
CA SER A 178 4.75 19.73 -17.25
C SER A 178 4.15 18.54 -18.01
N ARG A 179 3.08 17.90 -17.50
CA ARG A 179 2.57 16.62 -18.05
C ARG A 179 1.06 16.58 -18.32
N LYS A 180 0.30 17.67 -18.10
CA LYS A 180 -1.16 17.73 -18.33
C LYS A 180 -1.60 17.34 -19.76
N ASP A 181 -0.73 17.58 -20.74
CA ASP A 181 -0.99 17.22 -22.14
C ASP A 181 -0.61 15.77 -22.46
N ASP A 182 0.22 15.15 -21.62
CA ASP A 182 0.72 13.80 -21.80
C ASP A 182 -0.14 12.75 -21.08
N TYR A 183 -0.74 13.09 -19.93
CA TYR A 183 -1.45 12.13 -19.08
C TYR A 183 -2.94 12.46 -18.98
N VAL A 184 -3.76 11.44 -18.74
CA VAL A 184 -5.15 11.64 -18.31
C VAL A 184 -5.21 12.10 -16.84
N LEU A 185 -6.28 12.82 -16.47
CA LEU A 185 -6.47 13.27 -15.08
C LEU A 185 -6.69 12.10 -14.11
N GLN A 186 -7.37 11.05 -14.57
CA GLN A 186 -7.62 9.86 -13.78
C GLN A 186 -6.30 9.17 -13.45
N ASN A 187 -5.96 9.07 -12.16
CA ASN A 187 -4.70 8.50 -11.69
C ASN A 187 -3.44 9.25 -12.18
N PHE A 188 -3.54 10.56 -12.45
CA PHE A 188 -2.43 11.38 -12.95
C PHE A 188 -1.14 11.19 -12.15
N ILE A 189 -1.25 11.25 -10.81
CA ILE A 189 -0.12 11.14 -9.89
C ILE A 189 0.51 9.74 -9.98
N LEU A 190 -0.30 8.69 -10.11
CA LEU A 190 0.20 7.32 -10.23
C LEU A 190 0.88 7.10 -11.60
N ILE A 191 0.32 7.65 -12.67
CA ILE A 191 0.93 7.60 -14.01
C ILE A 191 2.33 8.23 -13.95
N ASP A 192 2.44 9.45 -13.41
CA ASP A 192 3.74 10.13 -13.30
C ASP A 192 4.73 9.33 -12.43
N TYR A 193 4.25 8.81 -11.30
CA TYR A 193 5.06 7.98 -10.41
C TYR A 193 5.62 6.73 -11.13
N LEU A 194 4.77 5.98 -11.84
CA LEU A 194 5.18 4.76 -12.55
C LEU A 194 6.17 5.04 -13.67
N VAL A 195 5.98 6.13 -14.42
CA VAL A 195 6.91 6.57 -15.48
C VAL A 195 8.28 6.93 -14.91
N ASN A 196 8.30 7.74 -13.86
CA ASN A 196 9.56 8.25 -13.29
C ASN A 196 10.33 7.17 -12.50
N LYS A 197 9.61 6.32 -11.76
CA LYS A 197 10.21 5.29 -10.90
C LYS A 197 10.52 3.99 -11.64
N LYS A 198 10.05 3.80 -12.88
CA LYS A 198 10.34 2.61 -13.69
C LYS A 198 10.06 1.30 -12.93
N ILE A 199 8.85 1.17 -12.40
CA ILE A 199 8.49 0.02 -11.55
C ILE A 199 8.20 -1.21 -12.40
N ALA A 200 8.65 -2.38 -11.92
CA ALA A 200 8.29 -3.68 -12.44
C ALA A 200 7.98 -4.65 -11.29
N GLN A 201 7.11 -5.63 -11.56
CA GLN A 201 6.96 -6.82 -10.71
C GLN A 201 7.94 -7.90 -11.21
N VAL A 202 8.75 -8.46 -10.31
CA VAL A 202 9.97 -9.19 -10.68
C VAL A 202 10.01 -10.60 -10.08
N TRP A 203 10.46 -11.55 -10.90
CA TRP A 203 10.93 -12.87 -10.51
C TRP A 203 12.36 -13.00 -10.99
N LYS A 204 13.26 -13.33 -10.07
CA LYS A 204 14.69 -13.30 -10.35
C LYS A 204 15.41 -14.49 -9.77
N TYR A 205 16.18 -15.15 -10.62
CA TYR A 205 17.22 -16.09 -10.23
C TYR A 205 18.58 -15.44 -10.48
N GLU A 206 19.40 -15.40 -9.43
CA GLU A 206 20.80 -14.97 -9.50
C GLU A 206 21.68 -16.00 -8.81
N SER A 207 22.77 -16.38 -9.46
CA SER A 207 23.82 -17.18 -8.82
C SER A 207 25.20 -16.63 -9.17
N THR A 208 26.08 -16.65 -8.18
CA THR A 208 27.50 -16.32 -8.29
C THR A 208 28.39 -17.55 -8.07
N ASN A 209 27.78 -18.72 -7.94
CA ASN A 209 28.49 -19.98 -7.71
C ASN A 209 29.12 -20.46 -9.02
N ASP A 210 30.42 -20.73 -9.02
CA ASP A 210 31.16 -21.16 -10.22
C ASP A 210 30.58 -22.44 -10.86
N ASN A 211 30.08 -23.38 -10.05
CA ASN A 211 29.44 -24.59 -10.58
C ASN A 211 28.10 -24.27 -11.26
N ASP A 212 27.30 -23.36 -10.70
CA ASP A 212 26.06 -22.92 -11.35
C ASP A 212 26.38 -22.18 -12.65
N ILE A 213 27.39 -21.30 -12.65
CA ILE A 213 27.82 -20.57 -13.85
C ILE A 213 28.25 -21.56 -14.94
N PHE A 214 29.12 -22.53 -14.60
CA PHE A 214 29.59 -23.53 -15.54
C PHE A 214 28.45 -24.42 -16.08
N THR A 215 27.55 -24.88 -15.21
CA THR A 215 26.50 -25.84 -15.62
C THR A 215 25.26 -25.21 -16.24
N LEU A 216 24.99 -23.93 -15.98
CA LEU A 216 23.80 -23.24 -16.47
C LEU A 216 24.07 -22.34 -17.67
N SER A 217 25.29 -21.84 -17.87
CA SER A 217 25.62 -20.90 -18.97
C SER A 217 25.36 -21.46 -20.38
N VAL A 218 25.37 -22.78 -20.53
CA VAL A 218 25.06 -23.46 -21.82
C VAL A 218 23.57 -23.78 -22.00
N LYS A 219 22.72 -23.49 -21.00
CA LYS A 219 21.30 -23.78 -21.06
C LYS A 219 20.51 -22.65 -21.68
N THR A 220 19.36 -23.02 -22.25
CA THR A 220 18.34 -22.10 -22.71
C THR A 220 17.06 -22.30 -21.93
N ILE A 221 16.25 -21.25 -21.85
CA ILE A 221 14.87 -21.31 -21.36
C ILE A 221 13.96 -21.19 -22.57
N SER A 222 13.18 -22.23 -22.82
CA SER A 222 12.21 -22.26 -23.91
C SER A 222 10.76 -22.30 -23.40
N ASN A 223 10.57 -22.57 -22.11
CA ASN A 223 9.26 -22.60 -21.44
C ASN A 223 9.41 -22.32 -19.93
N ILE A 224 8.28 -22.18 -19.24
CA ILE A 224 8.23 -21.93 -17.80
C ILE A 224 8.85 -23.07 -16.96
N ASP A 225 8.73 -24.33 -17.41
CA ASP A 225 9.26 -25.47 -16.68
C ASP A 225 10.79 -25.50 -16.68
N ASP A 226 11.43 -25.04 -17.76
CA ASP A 226 12.89 -24.90 -17.83
C ASP A 226 13.39 -23.91 -16.76
N TYR A 227 12.71 -22.75 -16.63
CA TYR A 227 13.01 -21.78 -15.57
C TYR A 227 12.80 -22.38 -14.18
N ASN A 228 11.66 -23.04 -13.96
CA ASN A 228 11.35 -23.63 -12.65
C ASN A 228 12.34 -24.73 -12.26
N LYS A 229 12.81 -25.57 -13.19
CA LYS A 229 13.88 -26.55 -12.93
C LYS A 229 15.19 -25.91 -12.49
N ILE A 230 15.52 -24.72 -12.99
CA ILE A 230 16.72 -23.96 -12.57
C ILE A 230 16.49 -23.42 -11.15
N THR A 231 15.35 -22.80 -10.91
CA THR A 231 15.08 -22.09 -9.65
C THR A 231 14.79 -23.00 -8.45
N GLN A 232 14.22 -24.19 -8.68
CA GLN A 232 13.93 -25.18 -7.64
C GLN A 232 15.17 -25.65 -6.85
N LYS A 233 16.39 -25.50 -7.42
CA LYS A 233 17.63 -25.82 -6.70
C LYS A 233 17.95 -24.86 -5.55
N ILE A 234 17.42 -23.63 -5.61
CA ILE A 234 17.82 -22.53 -4.70
C ILE A 234 16.65 -22.02 -3.88
N PHE A 235 15.44 -22.00 -4.45
CA PHE A 235 14.29 -21.45 -3.76
C PHE A 235 13.44 -22.55 -3.15
N ASP A 236 13.23 -22.42 -1.84
CA ASP A 236 12.18 -23.15 -1.12
C ASP A 236 10.81 -22.74 -1.69
N VAL A 237 9.80 -23.61 -1.58
CA VAL A 237 8.42 -23.40 -2.09
C VAL A 237 7.79 -22.08 -1.62
N LYS A 238 8.40 -21.45 -0.61
CA LYS A 238 8.00 -20.20 0.04
C LYS A 238 8.22 -18.92 -0.80
N LYS A 239 9.00 -18.95 -1.89
CA LYS A 239 9.26 -17.75 -2.74
C LYS A 239 8.43 -17.73 -4.03
N ILE A 240 7.20 -18.21 -3.96
CA ILE A 240 6.20 -18.10 -5.03
C ILE A 240 5.19 -17.01 -4.70
N ALA A 241 4.73 -16.30 -5.71
CA ALA A 241 3.74 -15.23 -5.55
C ALA A 241 2.34 -15.81 -5.26
N THR A 242 1.62 -15.23 -4.30
CA THR A 242 0.19 -15.51 -4.08
C THR A 242 -0.68 -14.60 -4.94
N LYS A 243 -1.95 -14.98 -5.17
CA LYS A 243 -2.91 -14.18 -5.98
C LYS A 243 -3.13 -12.76 -5.44
N ASP A 244 -2.88 -12.54 -4.15
CA ASP A 244 -3.05 -11.24 -3.51
C ASP A 244 -1.88 -10.27 -3.77
N VAL A 245 -0.75 -10.78 -4.27
CA VAL A 245 0.40 -9.94 -4.67
C VAL A 245 0.59 -9.89 -6.19
N LEU A 246 -0.13 -10.70 -6.98
CA LEU A 246 -0.12 -10.66 -8.44
C LEU A 246 -1.06 -9.59 -9.00
N PHE A 247 -0.60 -8.89 -10.05
CA PHE A 247 -1.40 -7.87 -10.72
C PHE A 247 -1.92 -8.31 -12.08
N SER A 248 -1.24 -9.27 -12.72
CA SER A 248 -1.63 -9.83 -14.01
C SER A 248 -2.69 -10.93 -13.87
N LYS A 249 -3.25 -11.35 -15.01
CA LYS A 249 -4.16 -12.50 -15.11
C LYS A 249 -3.44 -13.80 -15.49
N ASN A 250 -2.11 -13.77 -15.63
CA ASN A 250 -1.34 -14.93 -16.07
C ASN A 250 -1.19 -15.91 -14.90
N GLU A 251 -1.98 -16.98 -14.89
CA GLU A 251 -2.00 -17.94 -13.78
C GLU A 251 -0.64 -18.62 -13.54
N PHE A 252 0.18 -18.77 -14.58
CA PHE A 252 1.52 -19.37 -14.45
C PHE A 252 2.47 -18.54 -13.58
N GLU A 253 2.24 -17.24 -13.39
CA GLU A 253 3.09 -16.38 -12.57
C GLU A 253 3.08 -16.78 -11.09
N ALA A 254 1.98 -17.39 -10.64
CA ALA A 254 1.89 -17.97 -9.30
C ALA A 254 2.77 -19.23 -9.13
N THR A 255 3.23 -19.84 -10.22
CA THR A 255 4.08 -21.03 -10.20
C THR A 255 5.56 -20.73 -10.39
N LEU A 256 5.91 -19.47 -10.69
CA LEU A 256 7.29 -19.06 -10.89
C LEU A 256 8.02 -18.95 -9.55
N GLY A 257 9.18 -19.61 -9.46
CA GLY A 257 10.10 -19.44 -8.33
C GLY A 257 10.82 -18.09 -8.35
N GLY A 258 11.26 -17.64 -7.17
CA GLY A 258 12.12 -16.46 -7.04
C GLY A 258 11.39 -15.14 -7.13
N TYR A 259 10.11 -15.09 -6.70
CA TYR A 259 9.36 -13.85 -6.62
C TYR A 259 10.07 -12.84 -5.71
N LYS A 260 10.30 -11.63 -6.22
CA LYS A 260 10.95 -10.52 -5.51
C LYS A 260 9.98 -9.43 -5.07
N GLY A 261 8.76 -9.44 -5.59
CA GLY A 261 7.81 -8.34 -5.39
C GLY A 261 7.94 -7.30 -6.48
N ILE A 262 7.77 -6.03 -6.11
CA ILE A 262 7.96 -4.90 -7.00
C ILE A 262 9.32 -4.26 -6.75
N GLU A 263 9.98 -3.83 -7.82
CA GLU A 263 11.28 -3.17 -7.75
C GLU A 263 11.35 -2.06 -8.81
N THR A 264 12.22 -1.08 -8.58
CA THR A 264 12.66 -0.16 -9.64
C THR A 264 13.60 -0.92 -10.57
N THR A 265 13.27 -1.00 -11.86
CA THR A 265 14.12 -1.72 -12.81
C THR A 265 15.26 -0.85 -13.31
N SER A 266 16.47 -1.42 -13.33
CA SER A 266 17.64 -0.87 -13.99
C SER A 266 17.78 -1.35 -15.45
N LEU A 267 16.88 -2.21 -15.91
CA LEU A 267 16.94 -2.78 -17.26
C LEU A 267 16.63 -1.74 -18.34
N SER A 268 17.26 -1.92 -19.49
CA SER A 268 17.26 -0.97 -20.61
C SER A 268 15.94 -1.01 -21.40
N PHE A 269 14.87 -0.47 -20.83
CA PHE A 269 13.64 -0.19 -21.58
C PHE A 269 13.52 1.30 -21.90
N ASP A 270 12.87 1.61 -23.02
CA ASP A 270 12.47 2.98 -23.32
C ASP A 270 11.24 3.37 -22.47
N TYR A 271 11.44 4.39 -21.64
CA TYR A 271 10.42 5.02 -20.79
C TYR A 271 10.13 6.47 -21.24
N SER A 272 10.63 6.89 -22.41
CA SER A 272 10.27 8.17 -22.99
C SER A 272 8.77 8.23 -23.23
N LEU A 273 8.18 9.42 -23.09
CA LEU A 273 6.74 9.59 -23.26
C LEU A 273 6.25 9.18 -24.63
N ASN A 274 7.06 9.40 -25.68
CA ASN A 274 6.73 8.99 -27.04
C ASN A 274 6.65 7.47 -27.14
N ALA A 275 7.65 6.73 -26.63
CA ALA A 275 7.62 5.27 -26.64
C ALA A 275 6.46 4.71 -25.79
N LEU A 276 6.21 5.26 -24.60
CA LEU A 276 5.10 4.82 -23.76
C LEU A 276 3.74 5.12 -24.38
N LYS A 277 3.60 6.23 -25.11
CA LYS A 277 2.38 6.52 -25.86
C LYS A 277 2.19 5.51 -26.99
N GLU A 278 3.25 4.97 -27.58
CA GLU A 278 3.12 3.90 -28.58
C GLU A 278 2.78 2.53 -27.99
N ASN A 279 2.99 2.32 -26.68
CA ASN A 279 2.53 1.10 -26.02
C ASN A 279 0.99 1.07 -25.98
N THR A 280 0.42 -0.03 -26.46
CA THR A 280 -1.03 -0.31 -26.39
C THR A 280 -1.27 -1.56 -25.54
N SER A 281 -2.52 -2.02 -25.46
CA SER A 281 -2.85 -3.29 -24.81
C SER A 281 -2.17 -4.50 -25.45
N ASP A 282 -1.76 -4.40 -26.71
CA ASP A 282 -1.17 -5.50 -27.48
C ASP A 282 0.37 -5.54 -27.37
N THR A 283 0.97 -4.51 -26.77
CA THR A 283 2.40 -4.44 -26.55
C THR A 283 2.86 -5.46 -25.50
N ILE A 284 4.00 -6.09 -25.73
CA ILE A 284 4.63 -7.01 -24.77
C ILE A 284 5.18 -6.21 -23.59
N LEU A 285 4.46 -6.23 -22.47
CA LEU A 285 4.86 -5.61 -21.21
C LEU A 285 5.29 -6.63 -20.14
N SER A 286 5.13 -7.93 -20.42
CA SER A 286 5.53 -9.02 -19.55
C SER A 286 6.30 -10.09 -20.31
N GLY A 287 7.27 -10.71 -19.64
CA GLY A 287 8.08 -11.77 -20.24
C GLY A 287 9.42 -11.99 -19.53
N PHE A 288 10.20 -12.91 -20.06
CA PHE A 288 11.59 -13.06 -19.67
C PHE A 288 12.45 -12.00 -20.35
N TYR A 289 13.37 -11.39 -19.60
CA TYR A 289 14.32 -10.45 -20.16
C TYR A 289 15.49 -11.20 -20.81
N ASP A 290 15.67 -10.95 -22.11
CA ASP A 290 16.81 -11.44 -22.87
C ASP A 290 17.94 -10.41 -22.79
N PHE A 291 18.91 -10.67 -21.92
CA PHE A 291 20.07 -9.78 -21.69
C PHE A 291 20.96 -9.62 -22.92
N ASN A 292 20.95 -10.57 -23.87
CA ASN A 292 21.75 -10.47 -25.10
C ASN A 292 21.12 -9.48 -26.09
N ASN A 293 19.78 -9.46 -26.15
CA ASN A 293 19.03 -8.65 -27.11
C ASN A 293 18.35 -7.43 -26.49
N ASN A 294 18.50 -7.21 -25.17
CA ASN A 294 17.89 -6.14 -24.39
C ASN A 294 16.37 -6.00 -24.59
N LYS A 295 15.64 -7.12 -24.68
CA LYS A 295 14.20 -7.13 -24.94
C LYS A 295 13.44 -8.12 -24.06
N LEU A 296 12.13 -7.90 -23.90
CA LEU A 296 11.24 -8.88 -23.30
C LEU A 296 10.83 -9.94 -24.31
N VAL A 297 10.88 -11.19 -23.87
CA VAL A 297 10.37 -12.35 -24.59
C VAL A 297 9.08 -12.80 -23.94
N LYS A 298 7.99 -12.68 -24.70
CA LYS A 298 6.66 -13.07 -24.28
C LYS A 298 6.60 -14.57 -23.93
N VAL A 299 5.85 -14.88 -22.88
CA VAL A 299 5.39 -16.24 -22.58
C VAL A 299 4.00 -16.42 -23.18
N ASN A 300 3.83 -17.45 -24.00
CA ASN A 300 2.58 -17.80 -24.66
C ASN A 300 1.62 -18.48 -23.69
N SER A 301 0.36 -18.62 -24.08
CA SER A 301 -0.69 -19.25 -23.26
C SER A 301 -0.40 -20.73 -22.94
N ASP A 302 0.36 -21.42 -23.78
CA ASP A 302 0.83 -22.79 -23.58
C ASP A 302 2.11 -22.87 -22.71
N LYS A 303 2.51 -21.76 -22.09
CA LYS A 303 3.71 -21.61 -21.23
C LYS A 303 5.04 -21.76 -21.96
N THR A 304 5.05 -21.77 -23.29
CA THR A 304 6.28 -21.66 -24.09
C THR A 304 6.71 -20.20 -24.23
N LEU A 305 7.99 -19.94 -24.44
CA LEU A 305 8.47 -18.62 -24.79
C LEU A 305 8.36 -18.42 -26.31
N ALA A 306 8.04 -17.20 -26.73
CA ALA A 306 7.99 -16.83 -28.15
C ALA A 306 9.34 -17.03 -28.88
N GLN A 307 10.44 -16.99 -28.13
CA GLN A 307 11.77 -17.39 -28.56
C GLN A 307 12.54 -17.95 -27.37
N ALA A 308 13.40 -18.94 -27.56
CA ALA A 308 14.27 -19.39 -26.48
C ALA A 308 15.25 -18.28 -26.08
N ILE A 309 15.52 -18.13 -24.79
CA ILE A 309 16.55 -17.22 -24.28
C ILE A 309 17.73 -18.02 -23.72
N SER A 310 18.94 -17.53 -23.94
CA SER A 310 20.13 -18.12 -23.33
C SER A 310 20.23 -17.68 -21.87
N VAL A 311 20.68 -18.60 -21.01
CA VAL A 311 21.09 -18.24 -19.65
C VAL A 311 22.49 -17.62 -19.76
N ALA A 312 22.54 -16.33 -20.10
CA ALA A 312 23.81 -15.64 -20.30
C ALA A 312 24.47 -15.30 -18.96
N PRO A 313 25.79 -15.52 -18.82
CA PRO A 313 26.54 -14.95 -17.71
C PRO A 313 26.63 -13.42 -17.89
N GLU A 314 26.14 -12.67 -16.91
CA GLU A 314 26.35 -11.23 -16.78
C GLU A 314 27.64 -11.02 -15.98
N GLY A 315 28.78 -11.04 -16.67
CA GLY A 315 30.10 -11.10 -16.03
C GLY A 315 30.31 -12.44 -15.30
N ASN A 316 30.52 -12.40 -13.98
CA ASN A 316 30.72 -13.59 -13.14
C ASN A 316 29.42 -14.07 -12.46
N LYS A 317 28.25 -13.82 -13.06
CA LYS A 317 26.95 -14.16 -12.45
C LYS A 317 25.98 -14.71 -13.49
N ILE A 318 25.16 -15.67 -13.11
CA ILE A 318 23.98 -16.06 -13.88
C ILE A 318 22.84 -15.13 -13.46
N ASN A 319 22.15 -14.52 -14.42
CA ASN A 319 20.97 -13.70 -14.17
C ASN A 319 19.82 -14.10 -15.10
N ILE A 320 18.70 -14.51 -14.51
CA ILE A 320 17.49 -14.86 -15.24
C ILE A 320 16.34 -14.09 -14.60
N THR A 321 15.69 -13.25 -15.38
CA THR A 321 14.63 -12.36 -14.89
C THR A 321 13.37 -12.55 -15.72
N TYR A 322 12.25 -12.87 -15.07
CA TYR A 322 10.91 -12.64 -15.59
C TYR A 322 10.35 -11.39 -14.92
N LEU A 323 9.70 -10.51 -15.69
CA LEU A 323 9.09 -9.32 -15.11
C LEU A 323 7.82 -8.90 -15.83
N ASN A 324 6.98 -8.19 -15.08
CA ASN A 324 5.84 -7.45 -15.58
C ASN A 324 6.13 -5.95 -15.42
N ARG A 325 6.25 -5.21 -16.53
CA ARG A 325 6.45 -3.75 -16.51
C ARG A 325 5.16 -3.09 -16.06
N LEU A 326 5.22 -2.31 -14.99
CA LEU A 326 4.07 -1.58 -14.44
C LEU A 326 4.08 -0.16 -15.02
N VAL A 327 3.73 -0.04 -16.30
CA VAL A 327 3.76 1.23 -17.05
C VAL A 327 2.37 1.57 -17.58
N PRO A 328 2.05 2.88 -17.74
CA PRO A 328 0.86 3.28 -18.47
C PRO A 328 0.98 2.92 -19.96
N ILE A 329 -0.16 2.92 -20.64
CA ILE A 329 -0.25 2.73 -22.09
C ILE A 329 -0.86 3.98 -22.75
N GLY A 330 -0.57 4.19 -24.03
CA GLY A 330 -1.17 5.26 -24.81
C GLY A 330 -2.60 4.93 -25.24
N LYS A 331 -3.49 5.91 -25.08
CA LYS A 331 -4.86 5.87 -25.60
C LYS A 331 -5.14 7.15 -26.38
N SER A 332 -5.80 6.98 -27.52
CA SER A 332 -6.22 8.10 -28.37
C SER A 332 -7.54 8.69 -27.87
N PHE A 333 -7.60 10.01 -27.82
CA PHE A 333 -8.77 10.79 -27.42
C PHE A 333 -9.10 11.80 -28.52
N GLN A 334 -10.39 12.01 -28.76
CA GLN A 334 -10.87 13.11 -29.61
C GLN A 334 -11.12 14.33 -28.73
N ILE A 335 -10.38 15.40 -28.98
CA ILE A 335 -10.57 16.69 -28.29
C ILE A 335 -10.93 17.76 -29.30
N ASP A 336 -11.55 18.84 -28.82
CA ASP A 336 -11.76 20.04 -29.62
C ASP A 336 -10.41 20.57 -30.12
N ASN A 337 -10.38 21.00 -31.38
CA ASN A 337 -9.18 21.60 -31.95
C ASN A 337 -8.84 22.90 -31.20
N PRO A 338 -7.67 22.97 -30.53
CA PRO A 338 -7.27 24.17 -29.79
C PRO A 338 -6.94 25.34 -30.73
N ASN A 339 -6.67 25.08 -32.01
CA ASN A 339 -6.48 26.11 -33.03
C ASN A 339 -7.85 26.64 -33.49
N THR A 340 -8.22 27.81 -32.97
CA THR A 340 -9.50 28.49 -33.27
C THR A 340 -9.72 28.78 -34.76
N LYS A 341 -8.65 28.95 -35.55
CA LYS A 341 -8.74 29.18 -37.01
C LYS A 341 -9.04 27.91 -37.80
N GLU A 342 -8.56 26.77 -37.31
CA GLU A 342 -8.77 25.46 -37.95
C GLU A 342 -9.99 24.72 -37.41
N LYS A 343 -10.51 25.13 -36.24
CA LYS A 343 -11.68 24.50 -35.61
C LYS A 343 -12.93 24.49 -36.50
N THR A 344 -13.07 25.45 -37.42
CA THR A 344 -14.17 25.48 -38.40
C THR A 344 -14.03 24.41 -39.49
N LYS A 345 -12.81 23.97 -39.81
CA LYS A 345 -12.52 22.94 -40.83
C LYS A 345 -12.33 21.56 -40.20
N ASN A 346 -11.58 21.49 -39.10
CA ASN A 346 -11.28 20.30 -38.32
C ASN A 346 -11.67 20.57 -36.86
N PRO A 347 -12.94 20.35 -36.47
CA PRO A 347 -13.44 20.70 -35.15
C PRO A 347 -12.84 19.85 -34.04
N LYS A 348 -12.39 18.63 -34.37
CA LYS A 348 -11.76 17.69 -33.45
C LYS A 348 -10.41 17.22 -33.97
N ILE A 349 -9.49 17.00 -33.04
CA ILE A 349 -8.19 16.39 -33.30
C ILE A 349 -7.98 15.18 -32.40
N THR A 350 -7.22 14.21 -32.90
CA THR A 350 -6.79 13.06 -32.11
C THR A 350 -5.55 13.42 -31.31
N VAL A 351 -5.61 13.27 -29.99
CA VAL A 351 -4.44 13.36 -29.10
C VAL A 351 -4.21 12.03 -28.40
N LYS A 352 -2.94 11.66 -28.21
CA LYS A 352 -2.55 10.42 -27.53
C LYS A 352 -2.04 10.75 -26.14
N LYS A 353 -2.70 10.21 -25.11
CA LYS A 353 -2.34 10.40 -23.70
C LYS A 353 -2.08 9.06 -23.04
N LEU A 354 -1.21 9.07 -22.03
CA LEU A 354 -0.96 7.94 -21.16
C LEU A 354 -2.13 7.74 -20.19
N THR A 355 -2.53 6.48 -20.03
CA THR A 355 -3.59 6.04 -19.14
C THR A 355 -3.24 4.69 -18.51
N LEU A 356 -3.86 4.39 -17.37
CA LEU A 356 -3.83 3.05 -16.77
C LEU A 356 -5.01 2.19 -17.23
N GLU A 357 -6.00 2.77 -17.91
CA GLU A 357 -7.13 2.03 -18.45
C GLU A 357 -6.65 0.93 -19.41
N ASN A 358 -7.26 -0.27 -19.33
CA ASN A 358 -6.91 -1.45 -20.13
C ASN A 358 -5.48 -1.99 -19.94
N THR A 359 -4.70 -1.47 -19.00
CA THR A 359 -3.50 -2.18 -18.53
C THR A 359 -3.90 -3.46 -17.80
N TYR A 360 -3.02 -4.47 -17.80
CA TYR A 360 -3.29 -5.75 -17.14
C TYR A 360 -3.51 -5.61 -15.62
N PHE A 361 -3.02 -4.52 -15.02
CA PHE A 361 -3.10 -4.24 -13.58
C PHE A 361 -4.18 -3.22 -13.20
N SER A 362 -4.94 -2.69 -14.18
CA SER A 362 -5.95 -1.64 -13.97
C SER A 362 -7.05 -2.00 -12.97
N SER A 363 -7.42 -3.27 -12.86
CA SER A 363 -8.39 -3.76 -11.86
C SER A 363 -7.78 -3.98 -10.48
N ASN A 364 -6.46 -3.90 -10.34
CA ASN A 364 -5.69 -4.23 -9.14
C ASN A 364 -4.93 -3.01 -8.58
N LEU A 365 -5.38 -1.78 -8.87
CA LEU A 365 -4.68 -0.55 -8.45
C LEU A 365 -4.46 -0.45 -6.94
N LEU A 366 -5.44 -0.89 -6.13
CA LEU A 366 -5.28 -0.92 -4.67
C LEU A 366 -4.10 -1.83 -4.27
N LYS A 367 -4.05 -3.05 -4.81
CA LYS A 367 -2.96 -4.00 -4.55
C LYS A 367 -1.62 -3.42 -4.99
N LEU A 368 -1.57 -2.84 -6.18
CA LEU A 368 -0.38 -2.18 -6.71
C LEU A 368 0.09 -1.08 -5.77
N ILE A 369 -0.79 -0.17 -5.36
CA ILE A 369 -0.44 0.95 -4.50
C ILE A 369 0.02 0.48 -3.10
N VAL A 370 -0.59 -0.57 -2.55
CA VAL A 370 -0.09 -1.19 -1.32
C VAL A 370 1.32 -1.74 -1.54
N ALA A 371 1.58 -2.44 -2.64
CA ALA A 371 2.92 -2.90 -2.95
C ALA A 371 3.91 -1.71 -3.06
N LEU A 372 3.54 -0.65 -3.79
CA LEU A 372 4.34 0.58 -3.94
C LEU A 372 4.71 1.18 -2.57
N SER A 373 3.75 1.24 -1.64
CA SER A 373 3.98 1.76 -0.28
C SER A 373 5.00 0.96 0.53
N GLN A 374 5.13 -0.34 0.27
CA GLN A 374 6.12 -1.20 0.93
C GLN A 374 7.52 -1.05 0.33
N ASN A 375 7.63 -0.48 -0.88
CA ASN A 375 8.89 -0.26 -1.58
C ASN A 375 9.37 1.20 -1.51
N ASP A 376 8.48 2.17 -1.29
CA ASP A 376 8.82 3.59 -1.13
C ASP A 376 8.18 4.17 0.15
N ASN A 377 9.00 4.24 1.21
CA ASN A 377 8.60 4.73 2.52
C ASN A 377 8.16 6.21 2.51
N ASN A 378 8.50 7.00 1.48
CA ASN A 378 8.12 8.40 1.41
C ASN A 378 6.67 8.60 0.96
N LEU A 379 6.02 7.59 0.40
CA LEU A 379 4.66 7.71 -0.15
C LEU A 379 3.64 8.13 0.90
N TYR A 380 3.77 7.64 2.13
CA TYR A 380 2.89 8.07 3.21
C TYR A 380 3.06 9.55 3.54
N THR A 381 4.31 10.03 3.62
CA THR A 381 4.60 11.45 3.87
C THR A 381 4.04 12.33 2.75
N LEU A 382 4.22 11.94 1.49
CA LEU A 382 3.67 12.66 0.34
C LEU A 382 2.13 12.71 0.38
N ALA A 383 1.48 11.59 0.71
CA ALA A 383 0.03 11.54 0.87
C ALA A 383 -0.45 12.46 2.01
N THR A 384 0.25 12.44 3.14
CA THR A 384 -0.05 13.32 4.28
C THR A 384 0.06 14.79 3.90
N GLU A 385 1.16 15.18 3.26
CA GLU A 385 1.34 16.57 2.80
C GLU A 385 0.27 16.99 1.79
N ALA A 386 -0.07 16.10 0.85
CA ALA A 386 -1.12 16.35 -0.12
C ALA A 386 -2.47 16.63 0.57
N PHE A 387 -2.91 15.77 1.49
CA PHE A 387 -4.21 15.98 2.15
C PHE A 387 -4.23 17.15 3.12
N VAL A 388 -3.09 17.47 3.74
CA VAL A 388 -2.92 18.71 4.51
C VAL A 388 -3.06 19.95 3.61
N ASN A 389 -2.45 19.95 2.42
CA ASN A 389 -2.57 21.04 1.44
C ASN A 389 -3.99 21.16 0.86
N LEU A 390 -4.75 20.06 0.83
CA LEU A 390 -6.18 20.07 0.50
C LEU A 390 -7.07 20.51 1.66
N GLY A 391 -6.49 20.87 2.81
CA GLY A 391 -7.21 21.42 3.96
C GLY A 391 -7.67 20.39 4.99
N ASN A 392 -7.27 19.12 4.88
CA ASN A 392 -7.56 18.11 5.90
C ASN A 392 -6.61 18.32 7.09
N LYS A 393 -7.01 19.16 8.04
CA LYS A 393 -6.32 19.41 9.30
C LYS A 393 -7.28 19.17 10.47
N ILE A 394 -6.73 18.80 11.62
CA ILE A 394 -7.46 18.74 12.88
C ILE A 394 -7.05 19.91 13.76
N THR A 395 -8.04 20.50 14.43
CA THR A 395 -7.81 21.51 15.46
C THR A 395 -8.00 20.85 16.81
N LEU A 396 -6.97 20.90 17.65
CA LEU A 396 -7.01 20.34 19.00
C LEU A 396 -6.98 21.47 20.02
N LYS A 397 -7.94 21.49 20.93
CA LYS A 397 -7.88 22.33 22.13
C LYS A 397 -7.05 21.56 23.16
N VAL A 398 -5.79 21.93 23.29
CA VAL A 398 -4.85 21.33 24.25
C VAL A 398 -4.45 22.41 25.23
N ASP A 399 -4.73 22.21 26.51
CA ASP A 399 -4.34 23.18 27.56
C ASP A 399 -3.01 22.79 28.22
N ASP A 400 -2.62 21.51 28.14
CA ASP A 400 -1.40 20.97 28.71
C ASP A 400 -0.14 21.39 27.90
N PRO A 401 0.87 22.04 28.53
CA PRO A 401 2.09 22.49 27.85
C PRO A 401 2.96 21.35 27.27
N ASN A 402 3.02 20.19 27.93
CA ASN A 402 3.81 19.06 27.47
C ASN A 402 3.17 18.43 26.21
N LEU A 403 1.84 18.36 26.19
CA LEU A 403 1.09 17.93 25.00
C LEU A 403 1.23 18.93 23.85
N LYS A 404 1.16 20.24 24.11
CA LYS A 404 1.43 21.25 23.06
C LYS A 404 2.81 21.02 22.44
N LYS A 405 3.85 20.89 23.27
CA LYS A 405 5.22 20.64 22.82
C LYS A 405 5.36 19.32 22.06
N ALA A 406 4.66 18.26 22.47
CA ALA A 406 4.69 16.97 21.77
C ALA A 406 4.03 17.03 20.38
N LEU A 407 3.12 17.97 20.16
CA LEU A 407 2.37 18.16 18.92
C LEU A 407 2.99 19.22 17.99
N GLU A 408 3.96 20.00 18.46
CA GLU A 408 4.70 20.95 17.65
C GLU A 408 5.34 20.26 16.43
N GLY A 409 5.19 20.88 15.25
CA GLY A 409 5.72 20.38 13.98
C GLY A 409 4.84 19.35 13.25
N LEU A 410 3.73 18.88 13.84
CA LEU A 410 2.77 18.03 13.13
C LEU A 410 1.97 18.86 12.11
N LYS A 411 2.27 18.68 10.81
CA LYS A 411 1.69 19.47 9.71
C LYS A 411 0.14 19.43 9.63
N TYR A 412 -0.45 18.38 10.16
CA TYR A 412 -1.89 18.13 10.16
C TYR A 412 -2.62 18.63 11.42
N VAL A 413 -1.90 19.16 12.41
CA VAL A 413 -2.47 19.84 13.58
C VAL A 413 -2.42 21.35 13.30
N GLY A 414 -3.57 22.01 13.37
CA GLY A 414 -3.74 23.43 13.10
C GLY A 414 -4.19 24.22 14.31
#